data_AF-A0A7W0R300-F1
#
_entry.id   AF-A0A7W0R300-F1
#
_cell.length_a   1.000
_cell.length_b   1.000
_cell.length_c   1.000
_cell.angle_alpha   90.00
_cell.angle_beta   90.00
_cell.angle_gamma   90.00
#
_symmetry.space_group_name_H-M   'P 1'
#
loop_
_entity.id
_entity.type
_entity.pdbx_description
1 polymer ?
#
loop_
_entity_poly.entity_id
_entity_poly.type
_entity_poly.pdbx_seq_one_letter_code
_entity_poly.pdbx_strand_id
1 'polypeptide(L)'
;MAAKEKRVSVPEEFVEGNLEGMEAVIIRIGAGDAQLVLVDGAGRWDRWVYHSVEACTAKAEELGITEIHVGEYPEKTRVRINSYQRTEASYAKGAYPEQGEVGPVKPYPENRPRPAEPLAEEEAEREKNP
;
A
#
# COMPACT_ATOMS: atom_id res chain seq x y z
N MET A 1 15.26 18.26 7.21
CA MET A 1 15.42 16.82 6.87
C MET A 1 14.14 16.13 7.28
N ALA A 2 13.37 15.57 6.34
CA ALA A 2 12.16 14.84 6.69
C ALA A 2 12.56 13.51 7.35
N ALA A 3 12.05 13.25 8.56
CA ALA A 3 12.30 11.99 9.26
C ALA A 3 11.80 10.83 8.40
N LYS A 4 12.64 9.81 8.18
CA LYS A 4 12.24 8.59 7.48
C LYS A 4 11.17 7.89 8.30
N GLU A 5 9.93 7.77 7.80
CA GLU A 5 8.93 6.87 8.40
C GLU A 5 9.52 5.46 8.47
N LYS A 6 9.72 4.95 9.69
CA LYS A 6 10.24 3.61 9.97
C LYS A 6 9.16 2.60 9.56
N ARG A 7 9.53 1.62 8.73
CA ARG A 7 8.66 0.47 8.42
C ARG A 7 8.50 -0.30 9.73
N VAL A 8 7.27 -0.44 10.19
CA VAL A 8 6.95 -1.15 11.41
C VAL A 8 7.09 -2.63 11.10
N SER A 9 8.02 -3.30 11.75
CA SER A 9 8.35 -4.69 11.47
C SER A 9 7.58 -5.67 12.36
N VAL A 10 7.25 -5.21 13.56
CA VAL A 10 6.51 -5.97 14.58
C VAL A 10 5.39 -5.11 15.17
N PRO A 11 4.27 -5.70 15.61
CA PRO A 11 3.12 -4.96 16.12
C PRO A 11 3.46 -3.94 17.22
N GLU A 12 4.40 -4.27 18.10
CA GLU A 12 4.85 -3.46 19.22
C GLU A 12 5.37 -2.09 18.77
N GLU A 13 6.11 -2.06 17.65
CA GLU A 13 6.62 -0.82 17.06
C GLU A 13 5.49 0.05 16.49
N PHE A 14 4.31 -0.52 16.21
CA PHE A 14 3.13 0.24 15.76
C PHE A 14 2.47 0.95 16.93
N VAL A 15 2.43 0.29 18.08
CA VAL A 15 1.72 0.75 19.28
C VAL A 15 2.52 1.79 20.06
N GLU A 16 3.85 1.83 19.88
CA GLU A 16 4.76 2.71 20.62
C GLU A 16 4.32 4.19 20.56
N GLY A 17 3.76 4.68 21.67
CA GLY A 17 3.31 6.07 21.85
C GLY A 17 1.89 6.40 21.38
N ASN A 18 1.10 5.46 20.86
CA ASN A 18 -0.21 5.72 20.23
C ASN A 18 -1.29 4.67 20.56
N LEU A 19 -1.33 4.16 21.81
CA LEU A 19 -2.33 3.16 22.20
C LEU A 19 -3.75 3.73 22.30
N GLU A 20 -3.91 5.02 22.62
CA GLU A 20 -5.22 5.65 22.76
C GLU A 20 -5.94 5.76 21.41
N GLY A 21 -7.19 5.28 21.37
CA GLY A 21 -8.00 5.28 20.14
C GLY A 21 -7.52 4.27 19.08
N MET A 22 -6.69 3.30 19.47
CA MET A 22 -6.26 2.22 18.60
C MET A 22 -7.27 1.07 18.61
N GLU A 23 -7.55 0.55 17.43
CA GLU A 23 -8.47 -0.57 17.20
C GLU A 23 -7.70 -1.75 16.60
N ALA A 24 -8.04 -2.97 17.01
CA ALA A 24 -7.57 -4.20 16.40
C ALA A 24 -8.71 -4.85 15.61
N VAL A 25 -8.48 -5.16 14.34
CA VAL A 25 -9.41 -5.90 13.49
C VAL A 25 -8.79 -7.24 13.12
N ILE A 26 -9.49 -8.33 13.43
CA ILE A 26 -9.02 -9.70 13.24
C ILE A 26 -9.88 -10.37 12.18
N ILE A 27 -9.26 -10.77 11.07
CA ILE A 27 -9.94 -11.39 9.93
C ILE A 27 -9.35 -12.78 9.68
N ARG A 28 -10.21 -13.80 9.54
CA ARG A 28 -9.75 -15.12 9.09
C ARG A 28 -9.38 -15.06 7.61
N ILE A 29 -8.18 -15.52 7.25
CA ILE A 29 -7.67 -15.48 5.87
C ILE A 29 -7.43 -16.87 5.28
N GLY A 30 -7.66 -17.93 6.06
CA GLY A 30 -7.52 -19.32 5.62
C GLY A 30 -8.13 -20.29 6.63
N ALA A 31 -7.94 -21.59 6.40
CA ALA A 31 -8.44 -22.64 7.29
C ALA A 31 -7.75 -22.64 8.67
N GLY A 32 -6.51 -22.14 8.75
CA GLY A 32 -5.71 -22.10 9.97
C GLY A 32 -4.95 -20.80 10.15
N ASP A 33 -5.36 -19.71 9.49
CA ASP A 33 -4.65 -18.44 9.58
C ASP A 33 -5.62 -17.28 9.78
N ALA A 34 -5.16 -16.28 10.53
CA ALA A 34 -5.85 -15.03 10.73
C ALA A 34 -4.89 -13.85 10.59
N GLN A 35 -5.44 -12.73 10.17
CA GLN A 35 -4.75 -11.46 10.06
C GLN A 35 -5.15 -10.58 11.25
N LEU A 36 -4.16 -10.02 11.93
CA LEU A 36 -4.31 -8.92 12.88
C LEU A 36 -4.04 -7.61 12.13
N VAL A 37 -4.99 -6.69 12.15
CA VAL A 37 -4.83 -5.34 11.61
C VAL A 37 -4.96 -4.36 12.74
N LEU A 38 -3.93 -3.53 12.92
CA LEU A 38 -3.95 -2.46 13.89
C LEU A 38 -4.25 -1.15 13.17
N VAL A 39 -5.14 -0.36 13.75
CA VAL A 39 -5.64 0.89 13.16
C VAL A 39 -5.57 1.97 14.23
N ASP A 40 -4.80 3.04 14.00
CA ASP A 40 -4.74 4.15 14.95
C ASP A 40 -5.93 5.12 14.80
N GLY A 41 -6.00 6.09 15.71
CA GLY A 41 -7.04 7.13 15.72
C GLY A 41 -6.98 8.09 14.51
N ALA A 42 -5.88 8.11 13.76
CA ALA A 42 -5.74 8.88 12.52
C ALA A 42 -6.14 8.06 11.27
N GLY A 43 -6.32 6.74 11.41
CA GLY A 43 -6.62 5.81 10.32
C GLY A 43 -5.40 5.19 9.66
N ARG A 44 -4.20 5.44 10.20
CA ARG A 44 -3.01 4.68 9.80
C ARG A 44 -3.22 3.23 10.22
N TRP A 45 -2.79 2.31 9.38
CA TRP A 45 -2.92 0.90 9.67
C TRP A 45 -1.73 0.10 9.16
N ASP A 46 -1.50 -1.04 9.79
CA ASP A 46 -0.59 -2.09 9.32
C ASP A 46 -1.13 -3.47 9.72
N ARG A 47 -0.57 -4.54 9.15
CA ARG A 47 -1.09 -5.91 9.31
C ARG A 47 -0.03 -6.96 9.55
N TRP A 48 -0.39 -7.96 10.35
CA TRP A 48 0.41 -9.15 10.64
C TRP A 48 -0.46 -10.41 10.53
N VAL A 49 0.16 -11.54 10.26
CA VAL A 49 -0.53 -12.83 10.11
C VAL A 49 -0.10 -13.77 11.22
N TYR A 50 -1.07 -14.44 11.83
CA TYR A 50 -0.89 -15.45 12.87
C TYR A 50 -1.61 -16.74 12.49
N HIS A 51 -1.21 -17.83 13.14
CA HIS A 51 -1.70 -19.18 12.88
C HIS A 51 -3.10 -19.47 13.46
N SER A 52 -3.80 -18.48 14.01
CA SER A 52 -5.20 -18.60 14.41
C SER A 52 -5.81 -17.25 14.80
N VAL A 53 -7.15 -17.21 14.91
CA VAL A 53 -7.86 -16.03 15.43
C VAL A 53 -7.50 -15.79 16.89
N GLU A 54 -7.40 -16.86 17.68
CA GLU A 54 -7.03 -16.83 19.09
C GLU A 54 -5.63 -16.26 19.29
N ALA A 55 -4.68 -16.59 18.41
CA ALA A 55 -3.33 -16.03 18.43
C ALA A 55 -3.33 -14.52 18.12
N CYS A 56 -4.13 -14.08 17.14
CA CYS A 56 -4.33 -12.64 16.89
C CYS A 56 -4.95 -11.92 18.09
N THR A 57 -5.99 -12.51 18.70
CA THR A 57 -6.69 -11.92 19.85
C THR A 57 -5.76 -11.81 21.04
N ALA A 58 -5.06 -12.90 21.39
CA ALA A 58 -4.08 -12.90 22.47
C ALA A 58 -2.99 -11.84 22.25
N LYS A 59 -2.54 -11.65 21.00
CA LYS A 59 -1.56 -10.61 20.70
C LYS A 59 -2.13 -9.20 20.84
N ALA A 60 -3.36 -8.95 20.40
CA ALA A 60 -4.01 -7.66 20.56
C ALA A 60 -4.21 -7.30 22.05
N GLU A 61 -4.59 -8.28 22.87
CA GLU A 61 -4.71 -8.15 24.32
C GLU A 61 -3.35 -7.89 24.99
N GLU A 62 -2.30 -8.60 24.59
CA GLU A 62 -0.92 -8.40 25.06
C GLU A 62 -0.42 -6.97 24.79
N LEU A 63 -0.80 -6.41 23.65
CA LEU A 63 -0.48 -5.02 23.26
C LEU A 63 -1.31 -3.97 24.02
N GLY A 64 -2.26 -4.39 24.87
CA GLY A 64 -3.10 -3.49 25.66
C GLY A 64 -4.26 -2.86 24.89
N ILE A 65 -4.63 -3.42 23.74
CA ILE A 65 -5.70 -2.88 22.89
C ILE A 65 -7.05 -3.27 23.45
N THR A 66 -7.91 -2.28 23.72
CA THR A 66 -9.23 -2.51 24.32
C THR A 66 -10.34 -2.70 23.28
N GLU A 67 -10.21 -2.10 22.11
CA GLU A 67 -11.19 -2.21 21.03
C GLU A 67 -10.76 -3.28 20.01
N ILE A 68 -11.28 -4.51 20.21
CA ILE A 68 -10.97 -5.67 19.37
C ILE A 68 -12.22 -6.10 18.60
N HIS A 69 -12.10 -6.15 17.28
CA HIS A 69 -13.17 -6.55 16.35
C HIS A 69 -12.77 -7.83 15.63
N VAL A 70 -13.66 -8.84 15.65
CA VAL A 70 -13.40 -10.13 14.99
C VAL A 70 -14.39 -10.35 13.86
N GLY A 71 -13.88 -10.73 12.68
CA GLY A 71 -14.65 -11.13 11.51
C GLY A 71 -14.84 -10.04 10.47
N GLU A 72 -15.14 -8.81 10.88
CA GLU A 72 -15.32 -7.67 9.97
C GLU A 72 -14.79 -6.36 10.53
N TYR A 73 -14.55 -5.40 9.63
CA TYR A 73 -14.19 -4.05 10.00
C TYR A 73 -15.47 -3.27 10.34
N PRO A 74 -15.56 -2.65 11.53
CA PRO A 74 -16.62 -1.70 11.82
C PRO A 74 -16.64 -0.57 10.79
N GLU A 75 -17.82 -0.07 10.46
CA GLU A 75 -17.98 0.97 9.43
C GLU A 75 -17.12 2.21 9.71
N LYS A 76 -17.08 2.65 10.98
CA LYS A 76 -16.27 3.80 11.40
C LYS A 76 -14.78 3.58 11.12
N THR A 77 -14.26 2.40 11.43
CA THR A 77 -12.89 1.98 11.16
C THR A 77 -12.60 1.96 9.66
N ARG A 78 -13.52 1.42 8.85
CA ARG A 78 -13.39 1.41 7.37
C ARG A 78 -13.29 2.81 6.78
N VAL A 79 -14.18 3.70 7.22
CA VAL A 79 -14.19 5.10 6.76
C VAL A 79 -12.88 5.78 7.14
N ARG A 80 -12.42 5.58 8.38
CA ARG A 80 -11.16 6.17 8.87
C ARG A 80 -9.94 5.69 8.08
N ILE A 81 -9.82 4.38 7.87
CA ILE A 81 -8.76 3.79 7.03
C ILE A 81 -8.76 4.37 5.61
N ASN A 82 -9.93 4.45 4.98
CA ASN A 82 -10.04 4.95 3.60
C ASN A 82 -9.80 6.45 3.48
N SER A 83 -10.01 7.21 4.57
CA SER A 83 -9.78 8.65 4.61
C SER A 83 -8.32 9.00 4.91
N TYR A 84 -7.56 8.04 5.45
CA TYR A 84 -6.16 8.24 5.77
C TYR A 84 -5.31 8.34 4.51
N GLN A 85 -4.73 9.52 4.28
CA GLN A 85 -3.75 9.74 3.23
C GLN A 85 -2.35 9.60 3.81
N ARG A 86 -1.56 8.69 3.25
CA ARG A 86 -0.14 8.61 3.61
C ARG A 86 0.59 9.86 3.13
N THR A 87 1.71 10.17 3.78
CA THR A 87 2.56 11.29 3.38
C THR A 87 3.14 11.07 1.98
N GLU A 88 3.43 12.14 1.24
CA GLU A 88 4.09 12.07 -0.08
C GLU A 88 5.42 11.29 -0.04
N ALA A 89 6.17 11.45 1.05
CA ALA A 89 7.43 10.72 1.29
C ALA A 89 7.23 9.19 1.42
N SER A 90 6.03 8.73 1.77
CA SER A 90 5.71 7.30 1.81
C SER A 90 5.51 6.71 0.42
N TYR A 91 4.98 7.49 -0.53
CA TYR A 91 4.76 7.10 -1.93
C TYR A 91 6.07 7.11 -2.74
N ALA A 92 7.02 7.96 -2.35
CA ALA A 92 8.35 7.98 -2.95
C ALA A 92 9.16 6.69 -2.67
N LYS A 93 8.72 5.86 -1.72
CA LYS A 93 9.30 4.53 -1.49
C LYS A 93 8.61 3.54 -2.44
N GLY A 94 9.34 3.04 -3.43
CA GLY A 94 8.84 1.98 -4.30
C GLY A 94 8.29 0.80 -3.49
N ALA A 95 7.23 0.15 -4.00
CA ALA A 95 6.56 -0.97 -3.33
C ALA A 95 7.50 -2.14 -3.02
N TYR A 96 8.63 -2.23 -3.74
CA TYR A 96 9.68 -3.22 -3.57
C TYR A 96 11.03 -2.49 -3.42
N PRO A 97 11.59 -2.37 -2.21
CA PRO A 97 12.87 -1.69 -2.00
C PRO A 97 14.04 -2.41 -2.68
N GLU A 98 13.91 -3.71 -2.99
CA GLU A 98 14.89 -4.47 -3.77
C GLU A 98 14.81 -4.23 -5.29
N GLN A 99 13.72 -3.63 -5.78
CA GLN A 99 13.67 -3.13 -7.15
C GLN A 99 14.14 -1.68 -7.11
N GLY A 100 15.34 -1.41 -7.62
CA GLY A 100 15.85 -0.05 -7.82
C GLY A 100 14.93 0.80 -8.71
N GLU A 101 15.42 1.95 -9.21
CA GLU A 101 14.68 2.78 -10.16
C GLU A 101 13.98 1.90 -11.20
N VAL A 102 12.64 1.99 -11.24
CA VAL A 102 11.82 1.24 -12.18
C VAL A 102 12.32 1.62 -13.57
N GLY A 103 13.09 0.73 -14.19
CA GLY A 103 13.56 0.90 -15.56
C GLY A 103 12.37 1.16 -16.50
N PRO A 104 12.60 1.75 -17.68
CA PRO A 104 11.52 2.23 -18.54
C PRO A 104 10.48 1.13 -18.76
N VAL A 105 9.27 1.37 -18.26
CA VAL A 105 8.12 0.49 -18.44
C VAL A 105 7.88 0.38 -19.95
N LYS A 106 8.11 -0.80 -20.53
CA LYS A 106 7.69 -1.06 -21.91
C LYS A 106 6.16 -0.89 -21.94
N PRO A 107 5.61 0.02 -22.76
CA PRO A 107 4.16 0.16 -22.87
C PRO A 107 3.56 -1.19 -23.24
N TYR A 108 2.41 -1.50 -22.66
CA TYR A 108 1.60 -2.63 -23.11
C TYR A 108 1.41 -2.54 -24.63
N PRO A 109 1.32 -3.68 -25.35
CA PRO A 109 1.23 -3.68 -26.81
C PRO A 109 0.15 -2.75 -27.38
N GLU A 110 -0.95 -2.59 -26.65
CA GLU A 110 -2.07 -1.70 -26.97
C GLU A 110 -1.80 -0.20 -26.78
N ASN A 111 -0.80 0.16 -25.95
CA ASN A 111 -0.37 1.54 -25.70
C ASN A 111 0.96 1.87 -26.40
N ARG A 112 1.45 1.01 -27.31
CA ARG A 112 2.64 1.33 -28.11
C ARG A 112 2.32 2.54 -28.99
N PRO A 113 3.12 3.62 -28.96
CA PRO A 113 2.91 4.74 -29.86
C PRO A 113 2.90 4.23 -31.30
N ARG A 114 1.81 4.52 -32.02
CA ARG A 114 1.74 4.21 -33.44
C ARG A 114 2.90 4.93 -34.14
N PRO A 115 3.63 4.27 -35.05
CA PRO A 115 4.55 4.99 -35.93
C PRO A 115 3.79 6.15 -36.57
N ALA A 116 4.38 7.35 -36.56
CA ALA A 116 3.85 8.44 -37.36
C ALA A 116 3.82 7.96 -38.82
N GLU A 117 2.68 8.15 -39.50
CA GLU A 117 2.62 7.93 -40.94
C GLU A 117 3.73 8.77 -41.59
N PRO A 118 4.52 8.22 -42.52
CA PRO A 118 5.52 9.01 -43.22
C PRO A 118 4.79 10.15 -43.92
N LEU A 119 5.13 11.38 -43.55
CA LEU A 119 4.73 12.56 -44.31
C LEU A 119 5.26 12.36 -45.72
N ALA A 120 4.38 12.55 -46.71
CA ALA A 120 4.68 12.34 -48.12
C ALA A 120 5.86 13.22 -48.56
N GLU A 121 7.08 12.69 -48.49
CA GLU A 121 8.25 13.22 -49.18
C GLU A 121 8.17 12.82 -50.66
N GLU A 122 7.18 13.36 -51.37
CA GLU A 122 7.12 13.31 -52.84
C GLU A 122 6.94 14.72 -53.46
N GLU A 123 7.17 15.80 -52.71
CA GLU A 123 7.31 17.15 -53.27
C GLU A 123 8.76 17.59 -53.51
N ALA A 124 9.77 16.79 -53.12
CA ALA A 124 11.18 17.16 -53.29
C ALA A 124 11.85 16.63 -54.57
N GLU A 125 11.21 15.74 -55.36
CA GLU A 125 11.87 15.08 -56.50
C GLU A 125 11.59 15.69 -57.88
N ARG A 126 10.80 16.77 -58.00
CA ARG A 126 10.56 17.44 -59.31
C ARG A 126 11.36 18.71 -59.58
N GLU A 127 12.13 19.23 -58.63
CA GLU A 127 12.96 20.44 -58.83
C GLU A 127 14.45 20.14 -59.05
N LYS A 128 14.81 18.93 -59.47
CA LYS A 128 16.22 18.55 -59.76
C LYS A 128 16.47 17.79 -61.07
N ASN A 129 15.57 17.87 -62.04
CA ASN A 129 15.91 17.55 -63.44
C ASN A 129 15.36 18.64 -64.37
N PRO A 130 16.20 19.61 -64.82
CA PRO A 130 15.87 20.51 -65.92
C PRO A 130 15.78 19.78 -67.26
#